data_AF-A0A4Q2T3M4-F1
#
_entry.id   AF-A0A4Q2T3M4-F1
#
_cell.length_a   1.000
_cell.length_b   1.000
_cell.length_c   1.000
_cell.angle_alpha   90.00
_cell.angle_beta   90.00
_cell.angle_gamma   90.00
#
_symmetry.space_group_name_H-M   'P 1'
#
loop_
_entity.id
_entity.type
_entity.pdbx_description
1 polymer ?
#
loop_
_entity_poly.entity_id
_entity_poly.type
_entity_poly.pdbx_seq_one_letter_code
_entity_poly.pdbx_strand_id
1 'polypeptide(L)'
;MKTDRAVRARPPMRTGTKHAIASSFSVNGADARLRLVVQGLDEAWEAENFSTPGLLYKAEAGGDWTYRGDDPDAYTDVFDQETGDDDLTPLIDFLEFLDTSSDEDFAAELPERLDVEAFARYLAFEELVGNFDDIDGPGNNAYLRYDAESGGFTVVAWDHNLAFGGSPGGSGGGPGGFPGERPEGAPEGMPEMPDGERPEGGPGGAGGGMRGGSNALVDADTVQQEADEIRDVLS
;
A
#
# COMPACT_ATOMS: atom_id res chain seq x y z
N MET A 1 -15.61 35.38 -12.44
CA MET A 1 -16.94 34.74 -12.33
C MET A 1 -16.64 33.34 -11.80
N LYS A 2 -16.73 33.15 -10.48
CA LYS A 2 -16.41 31.86 -9.85
C LYS A 2 -17.60 30.94 -10.12
N THR A 3 -17.38 29.88 -10.89
CA THR A 3 -18.35 28.80 -11.05
C THR A 3 -18.38 28.00 -9.76
N ASP A 4 -19.50 28.04 -9.05
CA ASP A 4 -19.82 27.10 -7.98
C ASP A 4 -19.80 25.68 -8.57
N ARG A 5 -18.71 24.95 -8.33
CA ARG A 5 -18.71 23.49 -8.50
C ARG A 5 -19.60 22.99 -7.37
N ALA A 6 -20.79 22.52 -7.71
CA ALA A 6 -21.67 21.87 -6.75
C ALA A 6 -20.96 20.60 -6.26
N VAL A 7 -20.21 20.73 -5.17
CA VAL A 7 -19.69 19.61 -4.40
C VAL A 7 -20.93 18.88 -3.89
N ARG A 8 -21.32 17.80 -4.57
CA ARG A 8 -22.12 16.77 -3.92
C ARG A 8 -21.32 16.39 -2.69
N ALA A 9 -21.83 16.74 -1.52
CA ALA A 9 -21.25 16.31 -0.26
C ALA A 9 -21.24 14.78 -0.27
N ARG A 10 -20.09 14.21 -0.65
CA ARG A 10 -19.81 12.80 -0.41
C ARG A 10 -19.81 12.66 1.12
N PRO A 11 -20.55 11.71 1.71
CA PRO A 11 -20.42 11.45 3.13
C PRO A 11 -18.93 11.20 3.43
N PRO A 12 -18.41 11.57 4.62
CA PRO A 12 -17.03 11.30 4.95
C PRO A 12 -16.82 9.80 4.87
N MET A 13 -16.20 9.34 3.77
CA MET A 13 -15.77 7.96 3.67
C MET A 13 -14.74 7.80 4.78
N ARG A 14 -14.96 6.79 5.62
CA ARG A 14 -13.88 6.27 6.44
C ARG A 14 -12.78 5.93 5.43
N THR A 15 -11.61 6.56 5.56
CA THR A 15 -10.38 5.97 5.02
C THR A 15 -10.46 4.50 5.39
N GLY A 16 -10.52 3.62 4.38
CA GLY A 16 -10.70 2.18 4.57
C GLY A 16 -9.63 1.69 5.53
N THR A 17 -10.00 1.58 6.80
CA THR A 17 -9.10 1.28 7.90
C THR A 17 -9.52 -0.06 8.46
N LYS A 18 -8.55 -0.78 9.00
CA LYS A 18 -8.73 -2.16 9.43
C LYS A 18 -8.86 -2.17 10.92
N HIS A 19 -9.77 -2.99 11.42
CA HIS A 19 -9.74 -3.33 12.83
C HIS A 19 -8.54 -4.21 13.13
N ALA A 20 -7.87 -3.93 14.24
CA ALA A 20 -6.78 -4.75 14.75
C ALA A 20 -6.89 -4.91 16.26
N ILE A 21 -6.55 -6.10 16.75
CA ILE A 21 -6.56 -6.41 18.18
C ILE A 21 -5.33 -7.22 18.58
N ALA A 22 -4.66 -6.79 19.64
CA ALA A 22 -3.60 -7.58 20.26
C ALA A 22 -4.20 -8.81 20.95
N SER A 23 -3.74 -9.99 20.57
CA SER A 23 -4.19 -11.28 21.11
C SER A 23 -3.01 -12.17 21.45
N SER A 24 -3.20 -13.15 22.30
CA SER A 24 -2.20 -14.20 22.55
C SER A 24 -2.83 -15.58 22.39
N PHE A 25 -2.16 -16.48 21.66
CA PHE A 25 -2.61 -17.86 21.54
C PHE A 25 -1.42 -18.83 21.51
N SER A 26 -1.69 -20.10 21.84
CA SER A 26 -0.76 -21.22 21.73
C SER A 26 -1.29 -22.25 20.74
N VAL A 27 -0.37 -23.01 20.14
CA VAL A 27 -0.69 -24.08 19.19
C VAL A 27 0.09 -25.33 19.60
N ASN A 28 -0.56 -26.50 19.58
CA ASN A 28 0.07 -27.81 19.86
C ASN A 28 0.82 -27.88 21.20
N GLY A 29 0.32 -27.20 22.24
CA GLY A 29 0.90 -27.22 23.59
C GLY A 29 2.16 -26.36 23.75
N ALA A 30 2.54 -25.55 22.75
CA ALA A 30 3.60 -24.56 22.91
C ALA A 30 3.17 -23.39 23.82
N ASP A 31 4.14 -22.56 24.23
CA ASP A 31 3.85 -21.33 24.96
C ASP A 31 3.04 -20.35 24.13
N ALA A 32 2.16 -19.60 24.79
CA ALA A 32 1.38 -18.55 24.14
C ALA A 32 2.30 -17.43 23.64
N ARG A 33 2.04 -16.93 22.43
CA ARG A 33 2.76 -15.80 21.83
C ARG A 33 1.81 -14.64 21.59
N LEU A 34 2.29 -13.41 21.85
CA LEU A 34 1.59 -12.19 21.47
C LEU A 34 1.56 -12.08 19.93
N ARG A 35 0.40 -11.74 19.40
CA ARG A 35 0.11 -11.57 17.98
C ARG A 35 -0.81 -10.36 17.79
N LEU A 36 -0.70 -9.71 16.65
CA LEU A 36 -1.70 -8.78 16.18
C LEU A 36 -2.65 -9.55 15.26
N VAL A 37 -3.94 -9.56 15.58
CA VAL A 37 -4.98 -10.06 14.68
C VAL A 37 -5.51 -8.85 13.93
N VAL A 38 -5.45 -8.91 12.60
CA VAL A 38 -5.87 -7.83 11.70
C VAL A 38 -7.09 -8.32 10.92
N GLN A 39 -8.09 -7.46 10.76
CA GLN A 39 -9.27 -7.72 9.93
C GLN A 39 -8.85 -7.98 8.49
N GLY A 40 -9.34 -9.08 7.90
CA GLY A 40 -9.20 -9.34 6.48
C GLY A 40 -10.07 -8.39 5.67
N LEU A 41 -9.59 -8.05 4.48
CA LEU A 41 -10.31 -7.19 3.52
C LEU A 41 -11.13 -8.10 2.61
N ASP A 42 -12.27 -8.54 3.11
CA ASP A 42 -13.19 -9.46 2.46
C ASP A 42 -14.60 -8.86 2.34
N GLU A 43 -15.57 -9.66 1.89
CA GLU A 43 -16.97 -9.26 1.75
C GLU A 43 -17.58 -8.66 3.03
N ALA A 44 -17.14 -9.11 4.21
CA ALA A 44 -17.65 -8.56 5.47
C ALA A 44 -17.07 -7.16 5.74
N TRP A 45 -15.81 -6.94 5.39
CA TRP A 45 -15.20 -5.62 5.45
C TRP A 45 -15.83 -4.65 4.43
N GLU A 46 -16.09 -5.08 3.20
CA GLU A 46 -16.80 -4.27 2.19
C GLU A 46 -18.17 -3.84 2.71
N ALA A 47 -18.99 -4.79 3.18
CA ALA A 47 -20.32 -4.52 3.71
C ALA A 47 -20.34 -3.63 4.97
N GLU A 48 -19.26 -3.65 5.76
CA GLU A 48 -19.10 -2.77 6.92
C GLU A 48 -18.75 -1.33 6.52
N ASN A 49 -17.93 -1.14 5.48
CA ASN A 49 -17.33 0.15 5.16
C ASN A 49 -18.03 0.90 4.03
N PHE A 50 -18.72 0.21 3.13
CA PHE A 50 -19.36 0.82 1.97
C PHE A 50 -20.85 0.48 1.88
N SER A 51 -21.64 1.46 1.47
CA SER A 51 -23.09 1.30 1.28
C SER A 51 -23.48 0.85 -0.13
N THR A 52 -22.51 0.83 -1.04
CA THR A 52 -22.66 0.53 -2.47
C THR A 52 -21.94 -0.79 -2.77
N PRO A 53 -22.40 -1.58 -3.76
CA PRO A 53 -21.63 -2.71 -4.25
C PRO A 53 -20.29 -2.24 -4.85
N GLY A 54 -19.27 -3.09 -4.75
CA GLY A 54 -17.95 -2.79 -5.28
C GLY A 54 -17.13 -4.04 -5.51
N LEU A 55 -16.01 -3.83 -6.19
CA LEU A 55 -14.98 -4.85 -6.43
C LEU A 55 -13.71 -4.39 -5.72
N LEU A 56 -13.02 -5.33 -5.09
CA LEU A 56 -11.81 -5.03 -4.34
C LEU A 56 -10.64 -5.80 -4.94
N TYR A 57 -9.62 -5.08 -5.38
CA TYR A 57 -8.41 -5.64 -5.97
C TYR A 57 -7.21 -5.36 -5.07
N LYS A 58 -6.47 -6.39 -4.70
CA LYS A 58 -5.22 -6.29 -3.96
C LYS A 58 -4.06 -6.23 -4.94
N ALA A 59 -3.17 -5.27 -4.78
CA ALA A 59 -1.93 -5.25 -5.52
C ALA A 59 -0.96 -6.29 -4.96
N GLU A 60 -0.33 -7.06 -5.85
CA GLU A 60 0.68 -8.03 -5.44
C GLU A 60 2.03 -7.36 -5.23
N ALA A 61 2.76 -7.83 -4.21
CA ALA A 61 4.05 -7.24 -3.81
C ALA A 61 5.13 -7.36 -4.90
N GLY A 62 5.02 -8.36 -5.79
CA GLY A 62 5.88 -8.50 -6.97
C GLY A 62 5.31 -7.88 -8.24
N GLY A 63 4.11 -7.28 -8.16
CA GLY A 63 3.39 -6.70 -9.28
C GLY A 63 3.77 -5.25 -9.57
N ASP A 64 3.08 -4.68 -10.53
CA ASP A 64 3.22 -3.29 -10.94
C ASP A 64 1.89 -2.77 -11.52
N TRP A 65 1.84 -1.46 -11.80
CA TRP A 65 0.66 -0.74 -12.27
C TRP A 65 0.60 -0.62 -13.81
N THR A 66 1.29 -1.49 -14.55
CA THR A 66 1.37 -1.42 -16.02
C THR A 66 0.10 -1.95 -16.69
N TYR A 67 -0.38 -1.26 -17.72
CA TYR A 67 -1.42 -1.80 -18.61
C TYR A 67 -0.84 -2.89 -19.52
N ARG A 68 -1.54 -4.02 -19.64
CA ARG A 68 -1.08 -5.24 -20.33
C ARG A 68 -1.99 -5.64 -21.51
N GLY A 69 -2.93 -4.78 -21.89
CA GLY A 69 -4.00 -5.10 -22.85
C GLY A 69 -5.28 -5.55 -22.16
N ASP A 70 -6.26 -5.98 -22.95
CA ASP A 70 -7.63 -6.27 -22.46
C ASP A 70 -7.83 -7.70 -21.93
N ASP A 71 -6.78 -8.52 -21.88
CA ASP A 71 -6.86 -9.91 -21.43
C ASP A 71 -6.80 -9.99 -19.89
N PRO A 72 -7.87 -10.38 -19.17
CA PRO A 72 -7.87 -10.44 -17.71
C PRO A 72 -6.81 -11.39 -17.14
N ASP A 73 -6.48 -12.47 -17.86
CA ASP A 73 -5.48 -13.45 -17.42
C ASP A 73 -4.07 -12.83 -17.33
N ALA A 74 -3.83 -11.70 -18.00
CA ALA A 74 -2.55 -10.99 -17.92
C ALA A 74 -2.32 -10.27 -16.58
N TYR A 75 -3.36 -10.14 -15.74
CA TYR A 75 -3.32 -9.36 -14.50
C TYR A 75 -3.35 -10.23 -13.23
N THR A 76 -3.68 -11.51 -13.32
CA THR A 76 -3.88 -12.38 -12.14
C THR A 76 -2.60 -12.68 -11.36
N ASP A 77 -1.42 -12.40 -11.92
CA ASP A 77 -0.12 -12.51 -11.22
C ASP A 77 0.30 -11.20 -10.55
N VAL A 78 -0.42 -10.10 -10.79
CA VAL A 78 -0.07 -8.75 -10.30
C VAL A 78 -1.18 -8.08 -9.49
N PHE A 79 -2.43 -8.53 -9.64
CA PHE A 79 -3.55 -8.17 -8.79
C PHE A 79 -4.40 -9.41 -8.46
N ASP A 80 -4.80 -9.52 -7.20
CA ASP A 80 -5.78 -10.49 -6.73
C ASP A 80 -7.13 -9.80 -6.51
N GLN A 81 -8.22 -10.32 -7.09
CA GLN A 81 -9.56 -9.84 -6.77
C GLN A 81 -10.07 -10.56 -5.50
N GLU A 82 -10.45 -9.78 -4.50
CA GLU A 82 -10.73 -10.26 -3.13
C GLU A 82 -12.24 -10.29 -2.82
N THR A 83 -13.03 -9.45 -3.50
CA THR A 83 -14.48 -9.36 -3.31
C THR A 83 -15.22 -9.10 -4.62
N GLY A 84 -16.53 -9.38 -4.59
CA GLY A 84 -17.44 -9.18 -5.72
C GLY A 84 -17.41 -10.32 -6.73
N ASP A 85 -18.20 -10.15 -7.80
CA ASP A 85 -18.20 -11.08 -8.92
C ASP A 85 -16.89 -10.94 -9.71
N ASP A 86 -16.32 -12.06 -10.17
CA ASP A 86 -15.07 -12.08 -10.96
C ASP A 86 -15.18 -11.16 -12.19
N ASP A 87 -14.52 -10.01 -12.14
CA ASP A 87 -14.54 -9.00 -13.18
C ASP A 87 -13.36 -8.04 -13.02
N LEU A 88 -12.32 -8.22 -13.84
CA LEU A 88 -11.17 -7.31 -13.86
C LEU A 88 -11.37 -6.13 -14.81
N THR A 89 -12.50 -6.03 -15.53
CA THR A 89 -12.71 -4.98 -16.53
C THR A 89 -12.50 -3.57 -15.97
N PRO A 90 -13.05 -3.20 -14.79
CA PRO A 90 -12.83 -1.86 -14.25
C PRO A 90 -11.36 -1.58 -13.90
N LEU A 91 -10.62 -2.59 -13.42
CA LEU A 91 -9.20 -2.46 -13.14
C LEU A 91 -8.41 -2.22 -14.44
N ILE A 92 -8.68 -3.02 -15.46
CA ILE A 92 -8.04 -2.93 -16.78
C ILE A 92 -8.30 -1.56 -17.42
N ASP A 93 -9.55 -1.10 -17.44
CA ASP A 93 -9.96 0.21 -17.97
C ASP A 93 -9.26 1.36 -17.22
N PHE A 94 -9.03 1.19 -15.91
CA PHE A 94 -8.32 2.17 -15.11
C PHE A 94 -6.83 2.18 -15.43
N LEU A 95 -6.18 1.01 -15.50
CA LEU A 95 -4.77 0.91 -15.86
C LEU A 95 -4.50 1.41 -17.29
N GLU A 96 -5.38 1.14 -18.24
CA GLU A 96 -5.31 1.72 -19.59
C GLU A 96 -5.35 3.25 -19.54
N PHE A 97 -6.26 3.82 -18.74
CA PHE A 97 -6.33 5.25 -18.55
C PHE A 97 -5.05 5.83 -17.94
N LEU A 98 -4.41 5.14 -16.99
CA LEU A 98 -3.14 5.59 -16.42
C LEU A 98 -2.00 5.55 -17.45
N ASP A 99 -2.00 4.56 -18.34
CA ASP A 99 -0.92 4.33 -19.31
C ASP A 99 -1.05 5.22 -20.56
N THR A 100 -2.27 5.49 -21.01
CA THR A 100 -2.53 6.04 -22.35
C THR A 100 -3.03 7.48 -22.37
N SER A 101 -3.49 8.01 -21.24
CA SER A 101 -3.98 9.40 -21.16
C SER A 101 -2.87 10.40 -21.42
N SER A 102 -3.21 11.49 -22.12
CA SER A 102 -2.34 12.66 -22.13
C SER A 102 -2.36 13.35 -20.76
N ASP A 103 -1.35 14.14 -20.42
CA ASP A 103 -1.34 14.90 -19.15
C ASP A 103 -2.62 15.77 -18.97
N GLU A 104 -3.15 16.32 -20.06
CA GLU A 104 -4.38 17.14 -20.06
C GLU A 104 -5.62 16.28 -19.77
N ASP A 105 -5.77 15.17 -20.47
CA ASP A 105 -6.91 14.26 -20.28
C ASP A 105 -6.85 13.59 -18.91
N PHE A 106 -5.65 13.20 -18.47
CA PHE A 106 -5.40 12.61 -17.16
C PHE A 106 -5.85 13.56 -16.05
N ALA A 107 -5.40 14.82 -16.06
CA ALA A 107 -5.78 15.80 -15.05
C ALA A 107 -7.28 16.12 -15.07
N ALA A 108 -7.92 16.09 -16.24
CA ALA A 108 -9.34 16.38 -16.39
C ALA A 108 -10.24 15.22 -15.91
N GLU A 109 -9.89 13.98 -16.24
CA GLU A 109 -10.72 12.79 -16.01
C GLU A 109 -10.38 12.04 -14.72
N LEU A 110 -9.18 12.22 -14.13
CA LEU A 110 -8.79 11.52 -12.90
C LEU A 110 -9.83 11.66 -11.77
N PRO A 111 -10.43 12.84 -11.48
CA PRO A 111 -11.43 12.97 -10.43
C PRO A 111 -12.75 12.23 -10.70
N GLU A 112 -12.99 11.80 -11.94
CA GLU A 112 -14.14 10.98 -12.31
C GLU A 112 -13.87 9.49 -12.11
N ARG A 113 -12.59 9.09 -12.20
CA ARG A 113 -12.13 7.70 -12.11
C ARG A 113 -11.54 7.33 -10.74
N LEU A 114 -11.10 8.29 -9.94
CA LEU A 114 -10.49 8.11 -8.62
C LEU A 114 -11.02 9.14 -7.62
N ASP A 115 -11.25 8.73 -6.37
CA ASP A 115 -11.43 9.65 -5.26
C ASP A 115 -10.09 10.31 -4.87
N VAL A 116 -9.75 11.39 -5.59
CA VAL A 116 -8.49 12.13 -5.44
C VAL A 116 -8.29 12.65 -4.03
N GLU A 117 -9.35 13.10 -3.35
CA GLU A 117 -9.25 13.60 -1.97
C GLU A 117 -8.90 12.46 -1.00
N ALA A 118 -9.54 11.31 -1.13
CA ALA A 118 -9.22 10.14 -0.32
C ALA A 118 -7.78 9.66 -0.56
N PHE A 119 -7.33 9.67 -1.82
CA PHE A 119 -5.97 9.26 -2.16
C PHE A 119 -4.91 10.26 -1.68
N ALA A 120 -5.13 11.55 -1.82
CA ALA A 120 -4.25 12.58 -1.26
C ALA A 120 -4.12 12.46 0.27
N ARG A 121 -5.23 12.16 0.97
CA ARG A 121 -5.23 11.87 2.41
C ARG A 121 -4.42 10.62 2.75
N TYR A 122 -4.53 9.57 1.93
CA TYR A 122 -3.72 8.36 2.07
C TYR A 122 -2.23 8.69 1.98
N LEU A 123 -1.79 9.37 0.92
CA LEU A 123 -0.37 9.73 0.74
C LEU A 123 0.15 10.65 1.85
N ALA A 124 -0.66 11.60 2.32
CA ALA A 124 -0.29 12.44 3.46
C ALA A 124 -0.13 11.61 4.76
N PHE A 125 -0.97 10.59 4.96
CA PHE A 125 -0.87 9.69 6.10
C PHE A 125 0.34 8.77 6.03
N GLU A 126 0.61 8.13 4.90
CA GLU A 126 1.77 7.23 4.72
C GLU A 126 3.10 7.99 4.96
N GLU A 127 3.21 9.22 4.45
CA GLU A 127 4.35 10.10 4.71
C GLU A 127 4.46 10.46 6.20
N LEU A 128 3.35 10.84 6.84
CA LEU A 128 3.32 11.21 8.26
C LEU A 128 3.81 10.07 9.17
N VAL A 129 3.41 8.84 8.87
CA VAL A 129 3.86 7.65 9.62
C VAL A 129 5.20 7.11 9.13
N GLY A 130 5.74 7.64 8.03
CA GLY A 130 6.99 7.21 7.41
C GLY A 130 6.93 5.75 6.96
N ASN A 131 5.86 5.35 6.28
CA ASN A 131 5.72 4.01 5.74
C ASN A 131 6.50 3.88 4.42
N PHE A 132 7.65 3.21 4.48
CA PHE A 132 8.51 3.02 3.31
C PHE A 132 7.97 2.00 2.29
N ASP A 133 7.03 1.16 2.71
CA ASP A 133 6.58 -0.01 1.95
C ASP A 133 5.13 0.13 1.49
N ASP A 134 4.66 1.36 1.26
CA ASP A 134 3.30 1.67 0.84
C ASP A 134 3.05 1.36 -0.66
N ILE A 135 2.06 2.01 -1.28
CA ILE A 135 1.70 1.81 -2.70
C ILE A 135 2.85 2.10 -3.69
N ASP A 136 3.80 2.96 -3.32
CA ASP A 136 4.98 3.31 -4.14
C ASP A 136 6.26 2.69 -3.55
N GLY A 137 6.12 1.97 -2.44
CA GLY A 137 7.17 1.24 -1.78
C GLY A 137 7.45 -0.13 -2.44
N PRO A 138 8.54 -0.81 -2.05
CA PRO A 138 8.91 -2.11 -2.61
C PRO A 138 7.85 -3.21 -2.47
N GLY A 139 6.97 -3.11 -1.47
CA GLY A 139 5.90 -4.05 -1.19
C GLY A 139 4.60 -3.78 -1.93
N ASN A 140 4.46 -2.63 -2.60
CA ASN A 140 3.25 -2.27 -3.35
C ASN A 140 1.95 -2.46 -2.53
N ASN A 141 1.99 -2.09 -1.23
CA ASN A 141 0.99 -2.52 -0.26
C ASN A 141 -0.29 -1.67 -0.31
N ALA A 142 -1.11 -1.91 -1.33
CA ALA A 142 -2.39 -1.23 -1.50
C ALA A 142 -3.47 -2.15 -2.06
N TYR A 143 -4.71 -1.72 -1.84
CA TYR A 143 -5.89 -2.23 -2.51
C TYR A 143 -6.55 -1.10 -3.30
N LEU A 144 -7.22 -1.47 -4.39
CA LEU A 144 -8.13 -0.62 -5.15
C LEU A 144 -9.55 -1.11 -4.96
N ARG A 145 -10.41 -0.21 -4.47
CA ARG A 145 -11.84 -0.47 -4.33
C ARG A 145 -12.60 0.26 -5.42
N TYR A 146 -13.19 -0.47 -6.35
CA TYR A 146 -14.08 0.05 -7.38
C TYR A 146 -15.51 0.17 -6.86
N ASP A 147 -16.13 1.32 -7.08
CA ASP A 147 -17.53 1.59 -6.74
C ASP A 147 -18.46 1.34 -7.94
N ALA A 148 -19.34 0.35 -7.86
CA ALA A 148 -20.19 -0.02 -8.99
C ALA A 148 -21.28 1.01 -9.32
N GLU A 149 -21.59 1.95 -8.41
CA GLU A 149 -22.60 2.99 -8.65
C GLU A 149 -22.01 4.23 -9.33
N SER A 150 -20.82 4.67 -8.90
CA SER A 150 -20.14 5.87 -9.41
C SER A 150 -19.12 5.59 -10.49
N GLY A 151 -18.62 4.36 -10.60
CA GLY A 151 -17.57 3.98 -11.55
C GLY A 151 -16.17 4.43 -11.16
N GLY A 152 -15.98 4.90 -9.93
CA GLY A 152 -14.70 5.42 -9.44
C GLY A 152 -13.98 4.47 -8.48
N PHE A 153 -12.67 4.64 -8.38
CA PHE A 153 -11.79 3.92 -7.47
C PHE A 153 -11.51 4.70 -6.18
N THR A 154 -11.23 3.95 -5.12
CA THR A 154 -10.64 4.46 -3.88
C THR A 154 -9.45 3.57 -3.51
N VAL A 155 -8.30 4.19 -3.20
CA VAL A 155 -7.13 3.47 -2.66
C VAL A 155 -7.36 3.14 -1.19
N VAL A 156 -7.04 1.90 -0.82
CA VAL A 156 -7.20 1.37 0.54
C VAL A 156 -5.85 0.84 1.01
N ALA A 157 -5.39 1.33 2.16
CA ALA A 157 -4.05 1.02 2.67
C ALA A 157 -3.90 -0.46 3.06
N TRP A 158 -2.72 -1.03 2.85
CA TRP A 158 -2.33 -2.34 3.37
C TRP A 158 -0.93 -2.30 3.99
N ASP A 159 -0.70 -3.25 4.91
CA ASP A 159 0.54 -3.50 5.66
C ASP A 159 1.39 -2.28 6.11
N HIS A 160 1.12 -1.77 7.31
CA HIS A 160 1.93 -0.72 7.96
C HIS A 160 3.04 -1.26 8.87
N ASN A 161 3.47 -2.51 8.69
CA ASN A 161 4.52 -3.14 9.49
C ASN A 161 5.89 -2.40 9.41
N LEU A 162 6.13 -1.65 8.34
CA LEU A 162 7.35 -0.87 8.09
C LEU A 162 7.17 0.64 8.33
N ALA A 163 6.04 1.07 8.88
CA ALA A 163 5.83 2.43 9.37
C ALA A 163 6.56 2.70 10.71
N PHE A 164 6.61 3.97 11.12
CA PHE A 164 7.19 4.46 12.38
C PHE A 164 8.66 4.04 12.60
N GLY A 165 9.45 3.99 11.53
CA GLY A 165 10.86 3.59 11.56
C GLY A 165 11.08 2.07 11.55
N GLY A 166 10.07 1.29 11.16
CA GLY A 166 10.25 -0.12 10.80
C GLY A 166 11.21 -0.30 9.63
N SER A 167 11.87 -1.47 9.55
CA SER A 167 12.81 -1.78 8.48
C SER A 167 12.72 -3.25 8.06
N PRO A 168 12.85 -3.56 6.75
CA PRO A 168 12.91 -4.93 6.27
C PRO A 168 13.99 -5.74 7.00
N GLY A 169 13.62 -6.88 7.58
CA GLY A 169 14.56 -7.73 8.33
C GLY A 169 14.55 -7.55 9.85
N GLY A 170 13.61 -6.78 10.40
CA GLY A 170 13.28 -6.85 11.83
C GLY A 170 14.37 -6.26 12.73
N SER A 171 14.74 -5.01 12.49
CA SER A 171 15.36 -4.18 13.52
C SER A 171 14.33 -3.20 14.05
N GLY A 172 13.29 -3.72 14.71
CA GLY A 172 12.35 -2.96 15.53
C GLY A 172 13.05 -2.44 16.79
N GLY A 173 14.00 -1.53 16.60
CA GLY A 173 14.81 -0.88 17.62
C GLY A 173 14.33 0.54 17.90
N GLY A 174 13.02 0.71 18.13
CA GLY A 174 12.54 1.92 18.80
C GLY A 174 13.16 2.00 20.22
N PRO A 175 13.29 3.21 20.82
CA PRO A 175 13.89 3.39 22.13
C PRO A 175 13.00 2.78 23.21
N GLY A 176 13.16 1.47 23.42
CA GLY A 176 12.28 0.65 24.25
C GLY A 176 12.34 -0.85 23.96
N GLY A 177 13.16 -1.30 23.00
CA GLY A 177 13.36 -2.72 22.70
C GLY A 177 13.77 -3.51 23.95
N PHE A 178 12.86 -4.36 24.44
CA PHE A 178 13.16 -5.40 25.41
C PHE A 178 14.26 -6.31 24.83
N PRO A 179 15.28 -6.69 25.63
CA PRO A 179 16.30 -7.60 25.15
C PRO A 179 15.67 -8.98 24.97
N GLY A 180 15.31 -9.32 23.74
CA GLY A 180 14.88 -10.66 23.38
C GLY A 180 16.04 -11.63 23.58
N GLU A 181 15.90 -12.52 24.55
CA GLU A 181 16.82 -13.61 24.82
C GLU A 181 17.09 -14.39 23.53
N ARG A 182 18.37 -14.60 23.26
CA ARG A 182 18.86 -15.43 22.17
C ARG A 182 18.29 -16.85 22.36
N PRO A 183 17.70 -17.50 21.34
CA PRO A 183 17.24 -18.88 21.48
C PRO A 183 18.42 -19.79 21.83
N GLU A 184 18.31 -20.53 22.94
CA GLU A 184 19.26 -21.59 23.29
C GLU A 184 19.22 -22.67 22.19
N GLY A 185 20.32 -22.86 21.47
CA GLY A 185 20.46 -23.89 20.42
C GLY A 185 21.13 -23.45 19.12
N ALA A 186 21.57 -22.20 18.99
CA ALA A 186 22.44 -21.83 17.86
C ALA A 186 23.77 -22.59 17.94
N PRO A 187 24.23 -23.27 16.86
CA PRO A 187 25.50 -23.99 16.89
C PRO A 187 26.66 -23.00 17.08
N GLU A 188 27.45 -23.23 18.13
CA GLU A 188 28.71 -22.51 18.37
C GLU A 188 29.71 -22.86 17.26
N GLY A 189 30.15 -21.85 16.50
CA GLY A 189 31.25 -22.01 15.56
C GLY A 189 31.06 -21.32 14.21
N MET A 190 30.81 -20.00 14.22
CA MET A 190 31.23 -19.18 13.09
C MET A 190 32.66 -18.68 13.40
N PRO A 191 33.66 -18.94 12.54
CA PRO A 191 35.01 -18.46 12.78
C PRO A 191 35.02 -16.92 12.77
N GLU A 192 35.68 -16.33 13.76
CA GLU A 192 35.98 -14.90 13.78
C GLU A 192 36.78 -14.53 12.52
N MET A 193 36.26 -13.57 11.76
CA MET A 193 37.00 -12.97 10.65
C MET A 193 38.14 -12.11 11.23
N PRO A 194 39.38 -12.27 10.76
CA PRO A 194 40.50 -11.45 11.23
C PRO A 194 40.28 -9.97 10.87
N ASP A 195 40.62 -9.10 11.81
CA ASP A 195 40.66 -7.67 11.58
C ASP A 195 41.68 -7.31 10.50
N GLY A 196 41.19 -6.68 9.43
CA GLY A 196 42.00 -5.89 8.51
C GLY A 196 42.62 -6.66 7.36
N GLU A 197 41.86 -6.85 6.28
CA GLU A 197 42.34 -6.81 4.89
C GLU A 197 41.13 -6.81 3.94
N ARG A 198 40.89 -5.70 3.24
CA ARG A 198 39.89 -5.62 2.16
C ARG A 198 40.50 -6.24 0.89
N PRO A 199 39.85 -7.22 0.23
CA PRO A 199 40.25 -7.60 -1.12
C PRO A 199 39.90 -6.47 -2.09
N GLU A 200 40.93 -5.90 -2.73
CA GLU A 200 40.75 -5.05 -3.90
C GLU A 200 40.20 -5.90 -5.07
N GLY A 201 39.04 -5.50 -5.63
CA GLY A 201 38.62 -5.97 -6.95
C GLY A 201 37.21 -6.54 -7.12
N GLY A 202 36.29 -6.40 -6.17
CA GLY A 202 34.85 -6.67 -6.42
C GLY A 202 34.15 -5.43 -7.00
N PRO A 203 33.18 -5.54 -7.94
CA PRO A 203 32.40 -4.40 -8.39
C PRO A 203 31.76 -3.74 -7.17
N GLY A 204 32.03 -2.45 -7.00
CA GLY A 204 31.68 -1.69 -5.82
C GLY A 204 30.22 -1.79 -5.45
N GLY A 205 29.97 -1.83 -4.14
CA GLY A 205 28.66 -1.58 -3.58
C GLY A 205 28.14 -0.23 -4.07
N ALA A 206 27.09 -0.29 -4.86
CA ALA A 206 26.03 0.69 -4.79
C ALA A 206 25.01 0.10 -3.82
N GLY A 207 24.67 0.83 -2.75
CA GLY A 207 23.38 0.64 -2.12
C GLY A 207 22.34 0.92 -3.19
N GLY A 208 21.91 -0.12 -3.89
CA GLY A 208 20.74 -0.07 -4.74
C GLY A 208 19.58 0.11 -3.79
N GLY A 209 19.15 1.36 -3.61
CA GLY A 209 17.90 1.64 -2.93
C GLY A 209 16.85 0.76 -3.59
N MET A 210 16.20 -0.08 -2.80
CA MET A 210 14.97 -0.76 -3.19
C MET A 210 13.96 0.36 -3.42
N ARG A 211 13.96 0.96 -4.61
CA ARG A 211 12.93 1.90 -5.03
C ARG A 211 11.79 1.04 -5.57
N GLY A 212 10.56 1.37 -5.19
CA GLY A 212 9.37 0.79 -5.83
C GLY A 212 9.38 1.06 -7.34
N GLY A 213 8.58 0.28 -8.06
CA GLY A 213 8.32 0.52 -9.48
C GLY A 213 7.65 1.87 -9.68
N SER A 214 7.76 2.45 -10.88
CA SER A 214 7.04 3.70 -11.20
C SER A 214 5.53 3.51 -11.06
N ASN A 215 4.87 4.38 -10.30
CA ASN A 215 3.43 4.39 -10.12
C ASN A 215 2.81 5.71 -10.59
N ALA A 216 2.13 5.67 -11.75
CA ALA A 216 1.53 6.86 -12.38
C ALA A 216 0.49 7.57 -11.49
N LEU A 217 -0.13 6.87 -10.52
CA LEU A 217 -1.04 7.50 -9.57
C LEU A 217 -0.29 8.43 -8.61
N VAL A 218 0.86 7.98 -8.12
CA VAL A 218 1.65 8.69 -7.12
C VAL A 218 2.34 9.90 -7.75
N ASP A 219 2.77 9.77 -9.00
CA ASP A 219 3.43 10.86 -9.74
C ASP A 219 2.47 11.95 -10.25
N ALA A 220 1.15 11.80 -10.08
CA ALA A 220 0.16 12.74 -10.55
C ALA A 220 0.22 14.10 -9.83
N ASP A 221 0.55 15.18 -10.55
CA ASP A 221 0.63 16.55 -10.01
C ASP A 221 -0.63 16.99 -9.25
N THR A 222 -1.81 16.63 -9.76
CA THR A 222 -3.09 16.98 -9.12
C THR A 222 -3.23 16.31 -7.75
N VAL A 223 -2.76 15.08 -7.61
CA VAL A 223 -2.78 14.35 -6.35
C VAL A 223 -1.75 14.93 -5.38
N GLN A 224 -0.54 15.21 -5.85
CA GLN A 224 0.52 15.77 -5.02
C GLN A 224 0.17 17.16 -4.48
N GLN A 225 -0.47 18.01 -5.30
CA GLN A 225 -0.94 19.32 -4.85
C GLN A 225 -1.94 19.20 -3.69
N GLU A 226 -2.96 18.35 -3.81
CA GLU A 226 -3.94 18.12 -2.75
C GLU A 226 -3.30 17.50 -1.49
N ALA A 227 -2.33 16.59 -1.67
CA ALA A 227 -1.60 15.98 -0.57
C ALA A 227 -0.77 17.00 0.21
N ASP A 228 -0.09 17.92 -0.50
CA ASP A 228 0.66 19.02 0.10
C ASP A 228 -0.24 20.00 0.86
N GLU A 229 -1.40 20.35 0.32
CA GLU A 229 -2.38 21.18 1.02
C GLU A 229 -2.87 20.52 2.32
N ILE A 230 -3.09 19.20 2.32
CA ILE A 230 -3.45 18.45 3.54
C ILE A 230 -2.28 18.44 4.54
N ARG A 231 -1.04 18.26 4.07
CA ARG A 231 0.16 18.26 4.93
C ARG A 231 0.36 19.61 5.63
N ASP A 232 0.19 20.72 4.92
CA ASP A 232 0.33 22.08 5.46
C ASP A 232 -0.66 22.37 6.60
N VAL A 233 -1.85 21.75 6.57
CA VAL A 233 -2.84 21.88 7.66
C VAL A 233 -2.43 21.08 8.91
N LEU A 234 -1.64 20.02 8.75
CA LEU A 234 -1.25 19.10 9.82
C LEU A 234 0.07 19.47 10.51
N SER A 235 0.89 20.34 9.91
CA SER A 235 2.16 20.86 10.46
C SER A 235 1.99 22.04 11.41
#